data_AF-A0A813JMH9-F1
#
_entry.id   AF-A0A813JMH9-F1
#
_cell.length_a   1.000
_cell.length_b   1.000
_cell.length_c   1.000
_cell.angle_alpha   90.00
_cell.angle_beta   90.00
_cell.angle_gamma   90.00
#
_symmetry.space_group_name_H-M   'P 1'
#
loop_
_entity.id
_entity.type
_entity.pdbx_description
1 polymer ?
#
loop_
_entity_poly.entity_id
_entity_poly.type
_entity_poly.pdbx_seq_one_letter_code
_entity_poly.pdbx_strand_id
1 'polypeptide(L)'
;ANITADDPNEMIARGKYVLSQFGPLGENCAFLVDGYVAGGTAITVARRNFPSQFLHYHRAGHGAITSPQTQRGYTAFVHTKISRVIG
;
A
#
# COMPACT_ATOMS: atom_id res chain seq x y z
N ALA A 1 -0.14 3.43 10.01
CA ALA A 1 -1.61 3.24 10.05
C ALA A 1 -2.09 2.60 8.76
N ASN A 2 -3.01 1.63 8.83
CA ASN A 2 -3.64 1.07 7.62
C ASN A 2 -4.63 2.08 7.03
N ILE A 3 -4.48 2.44 5.75
CA ILE A 3 -5.39 3.35 5.03
C ILE A 3 -6.08 2.67 3.84
N THR A 4 -5.96 1.35 3.68
CA THR A 4 -6.62 0.59 2.61
C THR A 4 -8.13 0.82 2.60
N ALA A 5 -8.67 1.20 1.44
CA ALA A 5 -10.09 1.27 1.15
C ALA A 5 -10.32 1.14 -0.37
N ASP A 6 -11.53 0.71 -0.76
CA ASP A 6 -11.91 0.63 -2.18
C ASP A 6 -12.11 2.02 -2.80
N ASP A 7 -12.69 2.95 -2.04
CA ASP A 7 -12.86 4.35 -2.46
C ASP A 7 -11.55 5.14 -2.25
N PRO A 8 -10.95 5.71 -3.32
CA PRO A 8 -9.78 6.58 -3.21
C PRO A 8 -9.99 7.77 -2.25
N ASN A 9 -11.21 8.30 -2.16
CA ASN A 9 -11.51 9.41 -1.26
C ASN A 9 -11.44 9.00 0.21
N GLU A 10 -11.86 7.76 0.53
CA GLU A 10 -11.73 7.19 1.87
C GLU A 10 -10.26 6.99 2.25
N MET A 11 -9.42 6.53 1.32
CA MET A 11 -7.97 6.43 1.58
C MET A 11 -7.35 7.80 1.91
N ILE A 12 -7.73 8.84 1.15
CA ILE A 12 -7.26 10.21 1.38
C ILE A 12 -7.80 10.77 2.70
N ALA A 13 -9.07 10.51 3.01
CA ALA A 13 -9.69 10.93 4.27
C ALA A 13 -9.00 10.30 5.47
N ARG A 14 -8.74 8.98 5.44
CA ARG A 14 -7.98 8.27 6.48
C ARG A 14 -6.57 8.82 6.65
N GLY A 15 -5.84 9.04 5.55
CA GLY A 15 -4.49 9.59 5.60
C GLY A 15 -4.47 10.98 6.26
N LYS A 16 -5.36 11.88 5.86
CA LYS A 16 -5.49 13.22 6.47
C LYS A 16 -5.87 13.14 7.94
N TYR A 17 -6.83 12.27 8.27
CA TYR A 17 -7.25 12.06 9.65
C TYR A 17 -6.07 11.59 10.51
N VAL A 18 -5.35 10.55 10.08
CA VAL A 18 -4.19 10.02 10.80
C VAL A 18 -3.13 11.12 11.04
N LEU A 19 -2.75 11.89 10.01
CA LEU A 19 -1.76 12.97 10.20
C LEU A 19 -2.27 14.06 11.15
N SER A 20 -3.55 14.40 11.09
CA SER A 20 -4.14 15.36 12.02
C SER A 20 -4.08 14.88 13.48
N GLN A 21 -4.27 13.57 13.71
CA GLN A 21 -4.22 12.97 15.05
C GLN A 21 -2.78 12.84 15.58
N PHE A 22 -1.81 12.58 14.71
CA PHE A 22 -0.40 12.56 15.09
C PHE A 22 0.17 13.98 15.32
N GLY A 23 -0.42 15.00 14.70
CA GLY A 23 -0.03 16.39 14.87
C GLY A 23 1.46 16.60 14.57
N PRO A 24 2.26 17.13 15.52
CA PRO A 24 3.70 17.31 15.34
C PRO A 24 4.48 16.02 15.04
N LEU A 25 3.95 14.86 15.43
CA LEU A 25 4.58 13.55 15.21
C LEU A 25 4.16 12.92 13.86
N GLY A 26 3.48 13.67 12.98
CA GLY A 26 2.97 13.18 11.71
C GLY A 26 4.05 12.56 10.82
N GLU A 27 5.27 13.11 10.85
CA GLU A 27 6.42 12.59 10.09
C GLU A 27 6.88 11.19 10.54
N ASN A 28 6.57 10.79 11.77
CA ASN A 28 6.87 9.46 12.30
C ASN A 28 5.86 8.40 11.85
N CYS A 29 4.78 8.80 11.15
CA CYS A 29 3.74 7.89 10.72
C CYS A 29 4.06 7.30 9.34
N ALA A 30 3.99 5.97 9.21
CA ALA A 30 3.95 5.30 7.93
C ALA A 30 2.50 4.96 7.54
N PHE A 31 2.18 5.01 6.25
CA PHE A 31 0.90 4.51 5.75
C PHE A 31 1.05 3.10 5.20
N LEU A 32 0.22 2.18 5.70
CA LEU A 32 0.13 0.83 5.21
C LEU A 32 -1.04 0.74 4.21
N VAL A 33 -0.78 0.10 3.06
CA VAL A 33 -1.79 -0.22 2.05
C VAL A 33 -1.61 -1.69 1.63
N ASP A 34 -2.70 -2.44 1.63
CA ASP A 34 -2.75 -3.84 1.21
C ASP A 34 -2.74 -3.96 -0.32
N GLY A 35 -1.60 -3.63 -0.94
CA GLY A 35 -1.47 -3.43 -2.38
C GLY A 35 -1.75 -4.65 -3.26
N TYR A 36 -1.68 -5.87 -2.72
CA TYR A 36 -2.05 -7.07 -3.49
C TYR A 36 -3.57 -7.19 -3.64
N VAL A 37 -4.32 -7.06 -2.54
CA VAL A 37 -5.79 -7.21 -2.56
C VAL A 37 -6.50 -5.95 -3.04
N ALA A 38 -6.01 -4.76 -2.70
CA ALA A 38 -6.59 -3.48 -3.15
C ALA A 38 -6.09 -3.04 -4.54
N GLY A 39 -5.01 -3.66 -5.02
CA GLY A 39 -4.46 -3.42 -6.36
C GLY A 39 -3.55 -2.19 -6.48
N GLY A 40 -2.95 -2.05 -7.67
CA GLY A 40 -1.98 -0.98 -7.98
C GLY A 40 -2.56 0.44 -7.91
N THR A 41 -3.87 0.59 -8.13
CA THR A 41 -4.56 1.88 -7.99
C THR A 41 -4.48 2.40 -6.57
N ALA A 42 -4.76 1.57 -5.56
CA ALA A 42 -4.71 1.97 -4.15
C ALA A 42 -3.29 2.40 -3.72
N ILE A 43 -2.27 1.67 -4.20
CA ILE A 43 -0.86 2.05 -3.97
C ILE A 43 -0.56 3.41 -4.60
N THR A 44 -1.03 3.64 -5.82
CA THR A 44 -0.82 4.92 -6.51
C THR A 44 -1.55 6.07 -5.83
N VAL A 45 -2.75 5.84 -5.28
CA VAL A 45 -3.49 6.83 -4.48
C VAL A 45 -2.66 7.27 -3.29
N ALA A 46 -2.14 6.34 -2.48
CA ALA A 46 -1.30 6.68 -1.34
C ALA A 46 0.01 7.36 -1.77
N ARG A 47 0.71 6.80 -2.77
CA ARG A 47 2.01 7.30 -3.23
C ARG A 47 1.96 8.73 -3.76
N ARG A 48 0.88 9.09 -4.46
CA ARG A 48 0.74 10.42 -5.09
C ARG A 48 0.12 11.46 -4.17
N ASN A 49 -0.80 11.09 -3.27
CA ASN A 49 -1.43 12.03 -2.35
C ASN A 49 -0.61 12.29 -1.09
N PHE A 50 0.24 11.35 -0.68
CA PHE A 50 1.07 11.45 0.52
C PHE A 50 2.55 11.14 0.24
N PRO A 51 3.20 11.84 -0.72
CA PRO A 51 4.55 11.48 -1.17
C PRO A 51 5.64 11.64 -0.09
N SER A 52 5.38 12.43 0.95
CA SER A 52 6.31 12.63 2.08
C SER A 52 6.14 11.61 3.20
N GLN A 53 5.12 10.76 3.16
CA GLN A 53 4.88 9.71 4.15
C GLN A 53 5.46 8.39 3.62
N PHE A 54 6.12 7.61 4.48
CA PHE A 54 6.62 6.30 4.08
C PHE A 54 5.44 5.39 3.69
N LEU A 55 5.49 4.85 2.47
CA LEU A 55 4.47 3.94 1.96
C LEU A 55 4.87 2.48 2.24
N HIS A 56 4.21 1.88 3.22
CA HIS A 56 4.36 0.48 3.57
C HIS A 56 3.41 -0.38 2.72
N TYR A 57 3.94 -0.95 1.63
CA TYR A 57 3.23 -1.94 0.83
C TYR A 57 3.06 -3.25 1.62
N HIS A 58 1.83 -3.59 1.98
CA HIS A 58 1.48 -4.89 2.54
C HIS A 58 0.91 -5.79 1.44
N ARG A 59 1.28 -7.07 1.45
CA ARG A 59 1.02 -8.00 0.35
C ARG A 59 0.02 -9.10 0.69
N ALA A 60 -0.87 -8.89 1.66
CA ALA A 60 -1.89 -9.88 2.06
C ALA A 60 -2.55 -10.55 0.83
N GLY A 61 -2.69 -11.88 0.83
CA GLY A 61 -3.28 -12.64 -0.27
C GLY A 61 -2.33 -13.05 -1.41
N HIS A 62 -1.12 -12.47 -1.49
CA HIS A 62 -0.20 -12.73 -2.60
C HIS A 62 0.18 -14.21 -2.80
N GLY A 63 0.15 -15.00 -1.72
CA GLY A 63 0.48 -16.43 -1.74
C GLY A 63 -0.35 -17.26 -2.71
N ALA A 64 -1.55 -16.79 -3.08
CA ALA A 64 -2.39 -17.45 -4.08
C ALA A 64 -1.74 -17.59 -5.47
N ILE A 65 -0.75 -16.73 -5.79
CA ILE A 65 -0.01 -16.81 -7.06
C ILE A 65 1.50 -16.85 -6.88
N THR A 66 2.04 -16.35 -5.78
CA THR A 66 3.50 -16.30 -5.59
C THR A 66 4.07 -17.51 -4.85
N SER A 67 3.21 -18.39 -4.32
CA SER A 67 3.66 -19.61 -3.63
C SER A 67 4.39 -20.54 -4.60
N PRO A 68 5.51 -21.18 -4.21
CA PRO A 68 6.18 -22.19 -5.04
C PRO A 68 5.30 -23.40 -5.41
N GLN A 69 4.22 -23.64 -4.66
CA GLN A 69 3.24 -24.68 -4.99
C GLN A 69 2.35 -24.30 -6.18
N THR A 70 2.21 -23.00 -6.48
CA THR A 70 1.36 -22.51 -7.57
C THR A 70 2.15 -22.43 -8.87
N GLN A 71 1.66 -23.08 -9.93
CA GLN A 71 2.31 -23.14 -11.25
C GLN A 71 1.79 -22.07 -12.23
N ARG A 72 1.20 -20.98 -11.72
CA ARG A 72 0.58 -19.89 -12.50
C ARG A 72 0.84 -18.53 -11.83
N GLY A 73 0.77 -17.45 -12.61
CA GLY A 73 1.01 -16.10 -12.11
C GLY A 73 2.47 -15.69 -12.19
N TYR A 74 3.03 -15.18 -11.10
CA TYR A 74 4.41 -14.70 -11.04
C TYR A 74 5.02 -14.92 -9.65
N THR A 75 6.34 -14.94 -9.57
CA THR A 75 7.06 -15.18 -8.31
C THR A 75 7.01 -13.96 -7.39
N ALA A 76 7.28 -14.18 -6.10
CA ALA A 76 7.43 -13.08 -5.13
C ALA A 76 8.54 -12.09 -5.53
N PHE A 77 9.58 -12.54 -6.24
CA PHE A 77 10.64 -11.68 -6.77
C PHE A 77 10.13 -10.71 -7.84
N VAL A 78 9.29 -11.19 -8.75
CA VAL A 78 8.63 -10.33 -9.74
C VAL A 78 7.73 -9.31 -9.03
N HIS A 79 6.94 -9.78 -8.06
CA HIS A 79 6.03 -8.91 -7.29
C HIS A 79 6.77 -7.75 -6.62
N THR A 80 7.86 -8.02 -5.88
CA THR A 80 8.62 -6.96 -5.19
C THR A 80 9.31 -5.99 -6.15
N LYS A 81 9.76 -6.48 -7.32
CA LYS A 81 10.33 -5.62 -8.36
C LYS A 81 9.28 -4.67 -8.95
N ILE A 82 8.04 -5.13 -9.13
CA ILE A 82 6.91 -4.29 -9.54
C ILE A 82 6.56 -3.29 -8.44
N SER A 83 6.50 -3.72 -7.17
CA SER A 83 6.25 -2.83 -6.02
C SER A 83 7.22 -1.65 -6.01
N ARG A 84 8.50 -1.89 -6.32
CA ARG A 84 9.49 -0.80 -6.44
C ARG A 84 9.18 0.21 -7.55
N VAL A 85 8.61 -0.23 -8.67
CA VAL A 85 8.30 0.64 -9.83
C VAL A 85 7.10 1.54 -9.54
N ILE A 86 6.09 1.01 -8.85
CA ILE A 86 4.86 1.76 -8.52
C ILE A 86 5.04 2.73 -7.34
N GLY A 87 6.12 2.57 -6.57
CA GLY A 87 6.54 3.46 -5.49
C GLY A 87 6.11 2.99 -4.11
#